data_AF-A0A7R7T347-F1
#
_entry.id   AF-A0A7R7T347-F1
#
_cell.length_a   1.000
_cell.length_b   1.000
_cell.length_c   1.000
_cell.angle_alpha   90.00
_cell.angle_beta   90.00
_cell.angle_gamma   90.00
#
_symmetry.space_group_name_H-M   'P 1'
#
loop_
_entity.id
_entity.type
_entity.pdbx_description
1 polymer ?
#
loop_
_entity_poly.entity_id
_entity_poly.type
_entity_poly.pdbx_seq_one_letter_code
_entity_poly.pdbx_strand_id
1 'polypeptide(L)'
;MIPSDHFTRFYNEVFKFLESQGEDALEAYWLAISKNQERHILDLIETQGLEGMHAYWTHIKIEENCDMDLDLDADRLELRMNVCPSLSKVMDNDAEPMGRYCDHCAGWIGPIMDKTGYHMVYDVIDRQKPQCVLRIYRDPERARAAEKDAKLLMGWPDHKVG
;
A
#
# COMPACT_ATOMS: atom_id res chain seq x y z
N MET A 1 24.48 -4.32 -4.20
CA MET A 1 23.15 -3.76 -4.51
C MET A 1 22.30 -4.90 -5.03
N ILE A 2 21.18 -5.22 -4.39
CA ILE A 2 20.23 -6.22 -4.91
C ILE A 2 19.32 -5.47 -5.89
N PRO A 3 19.12 -5.92 -7.14
CA PRO A 3 18.24 -5.23 -8.05
C PRO A 3 16.77 -5.38 -7.58
N SER A 4 15.93 -4.40 -7.91
CA SER A 4 14.58 -4.28 -7.32
C SER A 4 13.63 -5.44 -7.69
N ASP A 5 13.87 -6.12 -8.81
CA ASP A 5 13.18 -7.33 -9.22
C ASP A 5 13.41 -8.50 -8.25
N HIS A 6 14.64 -8.74 -7.84
CA HIS A 6 15.01 -9.79 -6.89
C HIS A 6 14.39 -9.53 -5.52
N PHE A 7 14.24 -8.26 -5.14
CA PHE A 7 13.62 -7.88 -3.87
C PHE A 7 12.14 -8.30 -3.82
N THR A 8 11.37 -8.00 -4.86
CA THR A 8 9.93 -8.37 -4.91
C THR A 8 9.70 -9.87 -4.79
N ARG A 9 10.54 -10.67 -5.45
CA ARG A 9 10.53 -12.15 -5.40
C ARG A 9 10.98 -12.68 -4.05
N PHE A 10 11.96 -12.05 -3.41
CA PHE A 10 12.39 -12.41 -2.06
C PHE A 10 11.30 -12.15 -1.01
N TYR A 11 10.65 -10.97 -1.06
CA TYR A 11 9.56 -10.64 -0.12
C TYR A 11 8.38 -11.60 -0.23
N ASN A 12 8.08 -12.10 -1.44
CA ASN A 12 7.07 -13.14 -1.64
C ASN A 12 7.31 -14.36 -0.74
N GLU A 13 8.54 -14.88 -0.71
CA GLU A 13 8.89 -16.03 0.14
C GLU A 13 8.97 -15.67 1.62
N VAL A 14 9.43 -14.46 1.95
CA VAL A 14 9.42 -13.97 3.34
C VAL A 14 7.99 -13.91 3.87
N PHE A 15 7.03 -13.41 3.09
CA PHE A 15 5.62 -13.33 3.51
C PHE A 15 5.03 -14.72 3.74
N LYS A 16 5.25 -15.69 2.84
CA LYS A 16 4.80 -17.07 3.05
C LYS A 16 5.42 -17.69 4.30
N PHE A 17 6.73 -17.48 4.49
CA PHE A 17 7.43 -17.98 5.67
C PHE A 17 6.83 -17.40 6.94
N LEU A 18 6.64 -16.08 7.02
CA LEU A 18 6.07 -15.42 8.18
C LEU A 18 4.61 -15.82 8.42
N GLU A 19 3.80 -15.94 7.36
CA GLU A 19 2.43 -16.46 7.45
C GLU A 19 2.41 -17.88 8.04
N SER A 20 3.37 -18.74 7.67
CA SER A 20 3.51 -20.09 8.26
C SER A 20 3.88 -20.08 9.75
N GLN A 21 4.41 -18.97 10.27
CA GLN A 21 4.69 -18.78 11.70
C GLN A 21 3.50 -18.18 12.47
N GLY A 22 2.45 -17.73 11.76
CA GLY A 22 1.25 -17.12 12.32
C GLY A 22 1.05 -15.66 11.89
N GLU A 23 -0.21 -15.20 11.90
CA GLU A 23 -0.59 -13.85 11.46
C GLU A 23 0.19 -12.76 12.19
N ASP A 24 0.38 -12.89 13.51
CA ASP A 24 1.12 -11.92 14.33
C ASP A 24 2.56 -11.69 13.83
N ALA A 25 3.22 -12.73 13.30
CA ALA A 25 4.57 -12.62 12.76
C ALA A 25 4.60 -11.83 11.45
N LEU A 26 3.60 -12.03 10.60
CA LEU A 26 3.44 -11.30 9.34
C LEU A 26 3.08 -9.83 9.59
N GLU A 27 2.14 -9.57 10.50
CA GLU A 27 1.75 -8.22 10.88
C GLU A 27 2.89 -7.44 11.54
N ALA A 28 3.64 -8.07 12.45
CA ALA A 28 4.81 -7.46 13.06
C ALA A 28 5.86 -7.05 12.02
N TYR A 29 6.00 -7.84 10.94
CA TYR A 29 6.90 -7.50 9.85
C TYR A 29 6.40 -6.31 9.04
N TRP A 30 5.11 -6.24 8.69
CA TRP A 30 4.55 -5.08 8.00
C TRP A 30 4.61 -3.81 8.84
N LEU A 31 4.39 -3.90 10.16
CA LEU A 31 4.58 -2.78 11.09
C LEU A 31 6.05 -2.33 11.15
N ALA A 32 7.01 -3.25 11.07
CA ALA A 32 8.43 -2.88 10.97
C ALA A 32 8.74 -2.12 9.67
N ILE A 33 8.13 -2.52 8.55
CA ILE A 33 8.23 -1.80 7.27
C ILE A 33 7.62 -0.40 7.43
N SER A 34 6.40 -0.30 7.97
CA SER A 34 5.72 0.98 8.25
C SER A 34 6.62 1.93 9.03
N LYS A 35 7.18 1.45 10.15
CA LYS A 35 8.06 2.25 11.01
C LYS A 35 9.30 2.77 10.29
N ASN A 36 9.83 2.00 9.35
CA ASN A 36 10.94 2.47 8.52
C ASN A 36 10.47 3.52 7.50
N GLN A 37 9.31 3.32 6.88
CA GLN A 37 8.76 4.23 5.87
C GLN A 37 8.34 5.60 6.43
N GLU A 38 8.00 5.68 7.72
CA GLU A 38 7.73 6.94 8.42
C GLU A 38 8.86 7.96 8.24
N ARG A 39 10.12 7.51 8.18
CA ARG A 39 11.30 8.37 8.00
C ARG A 39 11.32 9.10 6.66
N HIS A 40 10.57 8.60 5.69
CA HIS A 40 10.55 9.13 4.32
C HIS A 40 9.32 9.99 4.04
N ILE A 41 8.17 9.65 4.62
CA ILE A 41 6.88 10.25 4.24
C ILE A 41 6.24 11.10 5.35
N LEU A 42 6.49 10.82 6.63
CA LEU A 42 5.69 11.42 7.71
C LEU A 42 5.86 12.94 7.80
N ASP A 43 7.10 13.45 7.68
CA ASP A 43 7.38 14.89 7.66
C ASP A 43 6.69 15.60 6.48
N LEU A 44 6.62 14.96 5.31
CA LEU A 44 5.90 15.49 4.15
C LEU A 44 4.39 15.58 4.42
N ILE A 45 3.81 14.56 5.05
CA ILE A 45 2.39 14.55 5.41
C ILE A 45 2.09 15.66 6.42
N GLU A 46 2.92 15.80 7.45
CA GLU A 46 2.70 16.77 8.53
C GLU A 46 2.88 18.21 8.07
N THR A 47 3.86 18.47 7.19
CA THR A 47 4.18 19.83 6.74
C THR A 47 3.40 20.27 5.51
N GLN A 48 3.04 19.34 4.62
CA GLN A 48 2.46 19.64 3.31
C GLN A 48 1.15 18.89 3.02
N GLY A 49 0.70 17.99 3.89
CA GLY A 49 -0.57 17.30 3.71
C GLY A 49 -0.66 16.45 2.44
N LEU A 50 -1.79 16.55 1.73
CA LEU A 50 -2.05 15.79 0.49
C LEU A 50 -1.04 16.14 -0.62
N GLU A 51 -0.56 17.38 -0.65
CA GLU A 51 0.47 17.83 -1.58
C GLU A 51 1.82 17.13 -1.30
N GLY A 52 2.19 16.98 -0.02
CA GLY A 52 3.39 16.25 0.39
C GLY A 52 3.30 14.76 0.06
N MET A 53 2.13 14.16 0.29
CA MET A 53 1.81 12.81 -0.15
C MET A 53 1.93 12.64 -1.67
N HIS A 54 1.33 13.54 -2.44
CA HIS A 54 1.41 13.52 -3.90
C HIS A 54 2.86 13.62 -4.39
N ALA A 55 3.66 14.49 -3.79
CA ALA A 55 5.08 14.62 -4.11
C ALA A 55 5.86 13.32 -3.82
N TYR A 56 5.62 12.70 -2.67
CA TYR A 56 6.21 11.40 -2.31
C TYR A 56 5.86 10.32 -3.33
N TRP A 57 4.57 10.12 -3.63
CA TRP A 57 4.16 9.07 -4.56
C TRP A 57 4.52 9.38 -6.02
N THR A 58 4.64 10.65 -6.40
CA THR A 58 5.21 11.03 -7.70
C THR A 58 6.66 10.59 -7.81
N HIS A 59 7.46 10.75 -6.74
CA HIS A 59 8.83 10.28 -6.70
C HIS A 59 8.91 8.76 -6.83
N ILE A 60 8.14 8.02 -6.01
CA ILE A 60 8.08 6.56 -6.04
C ILE A 60 7.64 6.05 -7.42
N LYS A 61 6.63 6.68 -8.03
CA LYS A 61 6.17 6.32 -9.39
C LYS A 61 7.31 6.33 -10.40
N ILE A 62 8.19 7.32 -10.34
CA ILE A 62 9.34 7.45 -11.24
C ILE A 62 10.42 6.45 -10.89
N GLU A 63 10.79 6.35 -9.60
CA GLU A 63 11.88 5.48 -9.13
C GLU A 63 11.59 4.00 -9.39
N GLU A 64 10.35 3.56 -9.17
CA GLU A 64 9.93 2.17 -9.33
C GLU A 64 9.38 1.84 -10.74
N ASN A 65 9.32 2.84 -11.63
CA ASN A 65 8.73 2.74 -12.96
C ASN A 65 7.28 2.20 -12.92
N CYS A 66 6.46 2.77 -12.04
CA CYS A 66 5.06 2.38 -11.86
C CYS A 66 4.17 2.97 -12.96
N ASP A 67 3.33 2.14 -13.57
CA ASP A 67 2.18 2.61 -14.34
C ASP A 67 1.04 2.93 -13.36
N MET A 68 1.00 4.19 -12.93
CA MET A 68 0.06 4.71 -11.94
C MET A 68 -0.37 6.12 -12.30
N ASP A 69 -1.66 6.40 -12.21
CA ASP A 69 -2.19 7.78 -12.26
C ASP A 69 -2.30 8.36 -10.85
N LEU A 70 -1.95 9.65 -10.73
CA LEU A 70 -2.06 10.43 -9.50
C LEU A 70 -3.05 11.56 -9.75
N ASP A 71 -4.13 11.60 -8.99
CA ASP A 71 -5.15 12.65 -9.02
C ASP A 71 -5.22 13.30 -7.64
N LEU A 72 -4.94 14.60 -7.59
CA LEU A 72 -4.94 15.39 -6.37
C LEU A 72 -5.96 16.52 -6.50
N ASP A 73 -6.86 16.61 -5.53
CA ASP A 73 -7.73 17.76 -5.34
C ASP A 73 -7.69 18.24 -3.87
N ALA A 74 -8.54 19.21 -3.54
CA ALA A 74 -8.56 19.80 -2.19
C ALA A 74 -9.02 18.81 -1.09
N ASP A 75 -9.80 17.79 -1.46
CA ASP A 75 -10.43 16.84 -0.54
C ASP A 75 -9.66 15.51 -0.45
N ARG A 76 -9.10 15.04 -1.57
CA ARG A 76 -8.44 13.74 -1.64
C ARG A 76 -7.19 13.71 -2.52
N LEU A 77 -6.37 12.72 -2.23
CA LEU A 77 -5.41 12.15 -3.15
C LEU A 77 -5.89 10.76 -3.59
N GLU A 78 -5.87 10.47 -4.89
CA GLU A 78 -6.13 9.15 -5.47
C GLU A 78 -4.88 8.66 -6.23
N LEU A 79 -4.44 7.45 -5.90
CA LEU A 79 -3.46 6.69 -6.64
C LEU A 79 -4.20 5.56 -7.35
N ARG A 80 -4.22 5.59 -8.68
CA ARG A 80 -4.77 4.50 -9.50
C ARG A 80 -3.62 3.73 -10.12
N MET A 81 -3.34 2.55 -9.57
CA MET A 81 -2.34 1.65 -10.12
C MET A 81 -2.92 0.92 -11.34
N ASN A 82 -2.39 1.20 -12.53
CA ASN A 82 -2.79 0.56 -13.77
C ASN A 82 -2.02 -0.75 -14.00
N VAL A 83 -0.72 -0.77 -13.64
CA VAL A 83 0.13 -1.97 -13.62
C VAL A 83 1.11 -1.89 -12.43
N CYS A 84 0.83 -2.64 -11.37
CA CYS A 84 1.70 -2.78 -10.21
C CYS A 84 2.99 -3.53 -10.58
N PRO A 85 4.18 -2.91 -10.48
CA PRO A 85 5.42 -3.59 -10.85
C PRO A 85 5.71 -4.77 -9.91
N SER A 86 5.43 -4.63 -8.62
CA SER A 86 5.73 -5.67 -7.62
C SER A 86 4.90 -6.94 -7.81
N LEU A 87 3.57 -6.82 -7.93
CA LEU A 87 2.73 -7.99 -8.19
C LEU A 87 3.04 -8.61 -9.56
N SER A 88 3.27 -7.79 -10.59
CA SER A 88 3.62 -8.31 -11.93
C SER A 88 4.89 -9.16 -11.89
N LYS A 89 5.92 -8.73 -11.16
CA LYS A 89 7.18 -9.49 -10.98
C LYS A 89 7.03 -10.76 -10.13
N VAL A 90 6.09 -10.76 -9.19
CA VAL A 90 5.78 -11.94 -8.37
C VAL A 90 4.98 -12.96 -9.18
N MET A 91 4.07 -12.51 -10.04
CA MET A 91 3.34 -13.37 -10.96
C MET A 91 4.25 -13.92 -12.08
N ASP A 92 5.25 -13.14 -12.51
CA ASP A 92 6.33 -13.58 -13.41
C ASP A 92 7.51 -14.15 -12.60
N ASN A 93 7.25 -15.19 -11.82
CA ASN A 93 8.25 -15.88 -11.00
C ASN A 93 8.01 -17.39 -10.99
N ASP A 94 9.08 -18.17 -10.81
CA ASP A 94 8.99 -19.64 -10.72
C ASP A 94 8.35 -20.11 -9.40
N ALA A 95 8.36 -19.25 -8.38
CA ALA A 95 7.71 -19.51 -7.11
C ALA A 95 6.26 -19.00 -7.12
N GLU A 96 5.36 -19.78 -6.52
CA GLU A 96 3.94 -19.42 -6.42
C GLU A 96 3.75 -18.07 -5.71
N PRO A 97 2.87 -17.16 -6.18
CA PRO A 97 2.58 -15.93 -5.44
C PRO A 97 1.98 -16.21 -4.05
N MET A 98 2.39 -15.44 -3.05
CA MET A 98 1.73 -15.41 -1.74
C MET A 98 0.28 -14.94 -1.93
N GLY A 99 -0.68 -15.69 -1.41
CA GLY A 99 -2.11 -15.49 -1.70
C GLY A 99 -2.66 -14.12 -1.29
N ARG A 100 -2.02 -13.49 -0.28
CA ARG A 100 -2.32 -12.15 0.24
C ARG A 100 -1.21 -11.15 -0.07
N TYR A 101 -0.46 -11.34 -1.17
CA TYR A 101 0.72 -10.54 -1.46
C TYR A 101 0.43 -9.05 -1.38
N CYS A 102 -0.68 -8.58 -1.97
CA CYS A 102 -1.07 -7.17 -1.97
C CYS A 102 -1.36 -6.56 -0.59
N ASP A 103 -1.65 -7.38 0.41
CA ASP A 103 -2.02 -6.91 1.76
C ASP A 103 -0.87 -6.16 2.43
N HIS A 104 0.38 -6.41 2.02
CA HIS A 104 1.53 -5.68 2.56
C HIS A 104 1.44 -4.17 2.32
N CYS A 105 0.87 -3.73 1.19
CA CYS A 105 0.75 -2.30 0.88
C CYS A 105 -0.15 -1.60 1.89
N ALA A 106 -1.33 -2.17 2.18
CA ALA A 106 -2.20 -1.65 3.24
C ALA A 106 -1.52 -1.79 4.62
N GLY A 107 -0.85 -2.93 4.85
CA GLY A 107 -0.16 -3.25 6.10
C GLY A 107 0.91 -2.25 6.51
N TRP A 108 1.58 -1.56 5.57
CA TRP A 108 2.55 -0.53 5.91
C TRP A 108 2.03 0.90 5.75
N ILE A 109 1.13 1.18 4.80
CA ILE A 109 0.60 2.54 4.58
C ILE A 109 -0.42 2.89 5.66
N GLY A 110 -1.31 1.95 6.00
CA GLY A 110 -2.40 2.16 6.96
C GLY A 110 -1.92 2.65 8.34
N PRO A 111 -0.94 1.99 8.97
CA PRO A 111 -0.43 2.43 10.27
C PRO A 111 0.25 3.81 10.24
N ILE A 112 0.72 4.28 9.07
CA ILE A 112 1.18 5.67 8.91
C ILE A 112 -0.02 6.61 8.90
N MET A 113 -1.06 6.28 8.14
CA MET A 113 -2.29 7.09 8.06
C MET A 113 -2.98 7.22 9.42
N ASP A 114 -3.02 6.16 10.23
CA ASP A 114 -3.59 6.17 11.59
C ASP A 114 -2.90 7.14 12.55
N LYS A 115 -1.66 7.55 12.25
CA LYS A 115 -0.91 8.56 13.02
C LYS A 115 -1.23 9.99 12.58
N THR A 116 -2.06 10.15 11.57
CA THR A 116 -2.37 11.42 10.94
C THR A 116 -3.85 11.77 11.09
N GLY A 117 -4.25 12.93 10.56
CA GLY A 117 -5.67 13.30 10.45
C GLY A 117 -6.33 12.87 9.13
N TYR A 118 -5.69 11.98 8.35
CA TYR A 118 -6.20 11.53 7.05
C TYR A 118 -6.81 10.14 7.12
N HIS A 119 -7.71 9.86 6.18
CA HIS A 119 -8.52 8.64 6.16
C HIS A 119 -8.30 7.87 4.87
N MET A 120 -7.73 6.68 5.00
CA MET A 120 -7.34 5.84 3.87
C MET A 120 -8.45 4.88 3.47
N VAL A 121 -8.68 4.74 2.17
CA VAL A 121 -9.49 3.68 1.56
C VAL A 121 -8.64 2.99 0.52
N TYR A 122 -8.39 1.70 0.71
CA TYR A 122 -7.55 0.94 -0.21
C TYR A 122 -8.34 -0.25 -0.78
N ASP A 123 -8.68 -0.15 -2.07
CA ASP A 123 -9.28 -1.21 -2.86
C ASP A 123 -8.21 -1.92 -3.69
N VAL A 124 -7.88 -3.16 -3.35
CA VAL A 124 -6.95 -3.97 -4.17
C VAL A 124 -7.62 -4.61 -5.37
N ILE A 125 -8.93 -4.43 -5.55
CA ILE A 125 -9.75 -4.91 -6.68
C ILE A 125 -9.82 -6.44 -6.76
N ASP A 126 -8.68 -7.09 -6.96
CA ASP A 126 -8.44 -8.51 -7.10
C ASP A 126 -6.95 -8.78 -6.84
N ARG A 127 -6.63 -9.70 -5.91
CA ARG A 127 -5.24 -10.03 -5.55
C ARG A 127 -4.43 -10.67 -6.69
N GLN A 128 -5.09 -11.08 -7.78
CA GLN A 128 -4.46 -11.66 -8.97
C GLN A 128 -4.36 -10.67 -10.13
N LYS A 129 -4.75 -9.41 -9.93
CA LYS A 129 -4.61 -8.36 -10.95
C LYS A 129 -3.61 -7.32 -10.46
N PRO A 130 -2.64 -6.91 -11.30
CA PRO A 130 -1.69 -5.87 -10.94
C PRO A 130 -2.33 -4.47 -10.97
N GLN A 131 -3.49 -4.31 -10.34
CA GLN A 131 -4.31 -3.10 -10.34
C GLN A 131 -4.90 -2.86 -8.96
N CYS A 132 -4.86 -1.62 -8.50
CA CYS A 132 -5.45 -1.24 -7.23
C CYS A 132 -5.73 0.26 -7.19
N VAL A 133 -6.56 0.70 -6.25
CA VAL A 133 -6.86 2.11 -6.02
C VAL A 133 -6.68 2.43 -4.55
N LEU A 134 -5.77 3.35 -4.26
CA LEU A 134 -5.58 3.92 -2.94
C LEU A 134 -6.15 5.34 -2.96
N ARG A 135 -7.04 5.65 -2.03
CA ARG A 135 -7.59 6.99 -1.82
C ARG A 135 -7.31 7.44 -0.39
N ILE A 136 -6.93 8.69 -0.24
CA ILE A 136 -6.66 9.31 1.06
C ILE A 136 -7.46 10.59 1.13
N TYR A 137 -8.35 10.67 2.12
CA TYR A 137 -9.30 11.77 2.30
C TYR A 137 -8.94 12.60 3.53
N ARG A 138 -9.26 13.89 3.48
CA ARG A 138 -9.32 14.74 4.67
C ARG A 138 -10.56 14.44 5.53
N ASP A 139 -11.69 14.20 4.89
CA ASP A 139 -12.98 13.98 5.57
C ASP A 139 -13.25 12.47 5.81
N PRO A 140 -13.42 12.02 7.06
CA PRO A 140 -13.74 10.63 7.37
C PRO A 140 -15.08 10.17 6.78
N GLU A 141 -16.06 11.06 6.60
CA GLU A 141 -17.34 10.68 5.99
C GLU A 141 -17.18 10.37 4.50
N ARG A 142 -16.29 11.09 3.81
CA ARG A 142 -15.95 10.81 2.40
C ARG A 142 -15.23 9.49 2.26
N ALA A 143 -14.29 9.18 3.16
CA ALA A 143 -13.63 7.87 3.20
C ALA A 143 -14.65 6.74 3.40
N ARG A 144 -15.51 6.83 4.43
CA ARG A 144 -16.59 5.85 4.68
C ARG A 144 -17.55 5.67 3.51
N ALA A 145 -17.85 6.75 2.78
CA ALA A 145 -18.67 6.66 1.58
C ALA A 145 -17.95 5.87 0.49
N ALA A 146 -16.66 6.14 0.26
CA ALA A 146 -15.87 5.49 -0.77
C ALA A 146 -15.53 4.01 -0.47
N GLU A 147 -15.47 3.60 0.80
CA GLU A 147 -15.33 2.19 1.19
C GLU A 147 -16.42 1.30 0.58
N LYS A 148 -17.63 1.83 0.43
CA LYS A 148 -18.78 1.09 -0.13
C LYS A 148 -18.62 0.76 -1.61
N ASP A 149 -17.76 1.51 -2.31
CA ASP A 149 -17.48 1.31 -3.72
C ASP A 149 -16.28 0.38 -3.95
N ALA A 150 -15.56 0.01 -2.88
CA ALA A 150 -14.40 -0.89 -2.96
C ALA A 150 -14.84 -2.32 -3.29
N LYS A 151 -14.17 -2.95 -4.26
CA LYS A 151 -14.44 -4.35 -4.62
C LYS A 151 -13.79 -5.33 -3.67
N LEU A 152 -12.58 -5.01 -3.22
CA LEU A 152 -11.85 -5.75 -2.21
C LEU A 152 -11.14 -4.73 -1.31
N LEU A 153 -11.88 -4.28 -0.28
CA LEU A 153 -11.38 -3.34 0.70
C LEU A 153 -10.31 -4.00 1.58
N MET A 154 -9.21 -3.28 1.81
CA MET A 154 -8.11 -3.75 2.62
C MET A 154 -8.16 -3.19 4.04
N GLY A 155 -7.91 -4.08 5.00
CA GLY A 155 -7.52 -3.72 6.36
C GLY A 155 -6.01 -3.84 6.57
N TRP A 156 -5.55 -3.40 7.73
CA TRP A 156 -4.16 -3.45 8.17
C TRP A 156 -4.12 -3.81 9.68
N PRO A 157 -2.94 -4.01 10.29
CA PRO A 157 -2.85 -4.25 11.74
C PRO A 157 -3.60 -3.16 12.51
N ASP A 158 -4.35 -3.55 13.54
CA ASP A 158 -5.24 -2.68 14.34
C ASP A 158 -6.43 -2.01 13.61
N HIS A 159 -6.56 -2.17 12.28
CA HIS A 159 -7.69 -1.71 11.48
C HIS A 159 -8.21 -2.81 10.55
N LYS A 160 -9.03 -3.71 11.10
CA LYS A 160 -9.60 -4.83 10.34
C LYS A 160 -10.93 -4.42 9.69
N VAL A 161 -11.06 -4.76 8.41
CA VAL A 161 -12.33 -4.69 7.68
C VAL A 161 -13.18 -5.92 8.02
N GLY A 162 -14.47 -5.71 8.27
CA GLY A 162 -15.43 -6.76 8.66
C GLY A 162 -16.00 -7.54 7.48
#